data_AF-A0A4Y7SK76-F1
#
_entry.id   AF-A0A4Y7SK76-F1
#
_cell.length_a   1.000
_cell.length_b   1.000
_cell.length_c   1.000
_cell.angle_alpha   90.00
_cell.angle_beta   90.00
_cell.angle_gamma   90.00
#
_symmetry.space_group_name_H-M   'P 1'
#
loop_
_entity.id
_entity.type
_entity.pdbx_description
1 polymer ?
#
loop_
_entity_poly.entity_id
_entity_poly.type
_entity_poly.pdbx_seq_one_letter_code
_entity_poly.pdbx_strand_id
1 'polypeptide(L)'
;WQRPDFIRVVHSMAPTLPHLSSLLRAFFNGAGKTWERFTSEFAPGGLIDEASLEEKELAWMLPTNDINEGALGSFRVMMCRQPQLSLSVQNAQAMYFRNETQAFMKQYFVKPEDLQFLCSMAWESTGEDQKREQEIIEHSHQRAAEKEATRKKRQQKRQEKDLWLEALELVLDETKVPGLKGEALKDMLDKFKAVGAPDPGNVNRRSKVGAIREALIVAIEKYN
;
A
#
# COMPACT_ATOMS: atom_id res chain seq x y z
N TRP A 1 14.03 12.83 25.70
CA TRP A 1 14.14 13.21 27.12
C TRP A 1 14.79 12.13 27.99
N GLN A 2 14.63 10.83 27.69
CA GLN A 2 15.24 9.72 28.45
C GLN A 2 16.77 9.59 28.37
N ARG A 3 17.45 10.35 27.49
CA ARG A 3 18.92 10.38 27.37
C ARG A 3 19.43 11.82 27.33
N PRO A 4 19.65 12.46 28.49
CA PRO A 4 20.05 13.87 28.56
C PRO A 4 21.41 14.12 27.92
N ASP A 5 22.32 13.15 27.95
CA ASP A 5 23.67 13.30 27.40
C ASP A 5 23.67 13.51 25.89
N PHE A 6 22.79 12.81 25.17
CA PHE A 6 22.62 13.02 23.73
C PHE A 6 22.18 14.46 23.41
N ILE A 7 21.24 15.00 24.19
CA ILE A 7 20.77 16.38 24.02
C ILE A 7 21.90 17.38 24.27
N ARG A 8 22.74 17.14 25.30
CA ARG A 8 23.92 17.98 25.56
C ARG A 8 24.92 17.95 24.41
N VAL A 9 25.19 16.78 23.84
CA VAL A 9 26.09 16.62 22.69
C VAL A 9 25.55 17.38 21.47
N VAL A 10 24.29 17.18 21.12
CA VAL A 10 23.66 17.91 20.00
C VAL A 10 23.71 19.42 20.23
N HIS A 11 23.45 19.89 21.46
CA HIS A 11 23.55 21.30 21.80
C HIS A 11 25.00 21.83 21.69
N SER A 12 26.00 21.03 22.07
CA SER A 12 27.42 21.40 21.93
C SER A 12 27.85 21.51 20.45
N MET A 13 27.21 20.75 19.56
CA MET A 13 27.45 20.78 18.12
C MET A 13 26.60 21.84 17.39
N ALA A 14 25.58 22.40 18.04
CA ALA A 14 24.70 23.40 17.41
C ALA A 14 25.47 24.59 16.78
N PRO A 15 26.55 25.13 17.38
CA PRO A 15 27.32 26.22 16.78
C PRO A 15 28.02 25.84 15.47
N THR A 16 28.34 24.56 15.24
CA THR A 16 29.00 24.09 14.01
C THR A 16 28.01 23.72 12.90
N LEU A 17 26.70 23.78 13.19
CA LEU A 17 25.62 23.39 12.29
C LEU A 17 24.75 24.61 11.92
N PRO A 18 25.16 25.41 10.91
CA PRO A 18 24.55 26.71 10.62
C PRO A 18 23.06 26.64 10.27
N HIS A 19 22.58 25.52 9.73
CA HIS A 19 21.18 25.33 9.33
C HIS A 19 20.32 24.58 10.37
N LEU A 20 20.89 24.12 11.49
CA LEU A 20 20.16 23.31 12.47
C LEU A 20 18.90 24.02 12.98
N SER A 21 19.02 25.30 13.35
CA SER A 21 17.89 26.10 13.82
C SER A 21 16.80 26.26 12.76
N SER A 22 17.19 26.55 11.51
CA SER A 22 16.25 26.73 10.40
C SER A 22 15.51 25.44 10.06
N LEU A 23 16.23 24.32 9.97
CA LEU A 23 15.65 23.00 9.67
C LEU A 23 14.73 22.54 10.79
N LEU A 24 15.13 22.74 12.06
CA LEU A 24 14.31 22.37 13.20
C LEU A 24 13.00 23.17 13.26
N ARG A 25 13.05 24.47 12.99
CA ARG A 25 11.85 25.32 12.87
C ARG A 25 10.94 24.88 11.73
N ALA A 26 11.51 24.59 10.56
CA ALA A 26 10.75 24.11 9.40
C ALA A 26 10.08 22.75 9.71
N PHE A 27 10.82 21.84 10.35
CA PHE A 27 10.31 20.55 10.81
C PHE A 27 9.13 20.72 11.77
N PHE A 28 9.28 21.53 12.83
CA PHE A 28 8.20 21.73 13.80
C PHE A 28 6.98 22.43 13.21
N ASN A 29 7.17 23.37 12.28
CA ASN A 29 6.06 24.01 11.58
C ASN A 29 5.30 23.01 10.68
N GLY A 30 6.03 22.14 9.96
CA GLY A 30 5.42 21.08 9.15
C GLY A 30 4.73 20.00 10.00
N ALA A 31 5.36 19.60 11.10
CA ALA A 31 4.81 18.64 12.05
C ALA A 31 3.55 19.20 12.70
N GLY A 32 3.55 20.46 13.16
CA GLY A 32 2.40 21.10 13.81
C GLY A 32 1.13 21.04 12.96
N LYS A 33 1.22 21.39 11.67
CA LYS A 33 0.08 21.28 10.72
C LYS A 33 -0.44 19.86 10.57
N THR A 34 0.46 18.88 10.67
CA THR A 34 0.10 17.46 10.58
C THR A 34 -0.58 17.01 11.87
N TRP A 35 -0.04 17.41 13.02
CA TRP A 35 -0.64 17.17 14.32
C TRP A 35 -2.04 17.74 14.44
N GLU A 36 -2.30 18.97 13.98
CA GLU A 36 -3.65 19.55 13.96
C GLU A 36 -4.68 18.66 13.25
N ARG A 37 -4.29 18.00 12.16
CA ARG A 37 -5.16 17.05 11.44
C ARG A 37 -5.32 15.72 12.17
N PHE A 38 -4.26 15.22 12.81
CA PHE A 38 -4.32 13.98 13.56
C PHE A 38 -5.02 14.11 14.92
N THR A 39 -5.05 15.32 15.49
CA THR A 39 -5.68 15.56 16.79
C THR A 39 -7.06 16.21 16.69
N SER A 40 -7.56 16.49 15.48
CA SER A 40 -8.89 17.09 15.31
C SER A 40 -10.01 16.24 15.89
N GLU A 41 -9.84 14.91 15.87
CA GLU A 41 -10.78 13.96 16.47
C GLU A 41 -10.83 14.04 18.01
N PHE A 42 -9.77 14.57 18.64
CA PHE A 42 -9.66 14.77 20.09
C PHE A 42 -10.05 16.19 20.55
N ALA A 43 -10.35 17.11 19.61
CA ALA A 43 -10.81 18.44 19.96
C ALA A 43 -12.21 18.38 20.60
N PRO A 44 -12.63 19.39 21.40
CA PRO A 44 -13.98 19.44 21.94
C PRO A 44 -15.05 19.31 20.85
N GLY A 45 -15.97 18.34 20.98
CA GLY A 45 -16.96 17.99 19.95
C GLY A 45 -16.40 17.18 18.76
N GLY A 46 -15.18 16.65 18.91
CA GLY A 46 -14.57 15.71 17.98
C GLY A 46 -15.02 14.27 18.25
N LEU A 47 -14.82 13.40 17.26
CA LEU A 47 -15.29 12.00 17.29
C LEU A 47 -14.82 11.22 18.52
N ILE A 48 -13.58 11.42 18.96
CA ILE A 48 -13.01 10.75 20.15
C ILE A 48 -13.42 11.47 21.44
N ASP A 49 -13.63 12.79 21.40
CA ASP A 49 -14.12 13.54 22.56
C ASP A 49 -15.55 13.09 22.94
N GLU A 50 -16.43 12.99 21.93
CA GLU A 50 -17.83 12.59 22.06
C GLU A 50 -18.03 11.07 22.30
N ALA A 51 -17.01 10.24 22.03
CA ALA A 51 -17.10 8.80 22.24
C ALA A 51 -17.36 8.46 23.71
N SER A 52 -18.27 7.52 23.92
CA SER A 52 -18.61 7.00 25.24
C SER A 52 -17.44 6.26 25.88
N LEU A 53 -17.52 6.04 27.20
CA LEU A 53 -16.48 5.28 27.92
C LEU A 53 -16.36 3.86 27.37
N GLU A 54 -17.48 3.21 27.06
CA GLU A 54 -17.54 1.86 26.50
C GLU A 54 -16.87 1.79 25.12
N GLU A 55 -17.11 2.79 24.25
CA GLU A 55 -16.45 2.86 22.94
C GLU A 55 -14.96 3.13 23.05
N LYS A 56 -14.54 3.97 24.01
CA LYS A 56 -13.12 4.23 24.30
C LYS A 56 -12.41 2.99 24.83
N GLU A 57 -13.07 2.19 25.67
CA GLU A 57 -12.54 0.91 26.15
C GLU A 57 -12.47 -0.13 25.03
N LEU A 58 -13.48 -0.20 24.16
CA LEU A 58 -13.48 -1.12 23.01
C LEU A 58 -12.41 -0.74 21.97
N ALA A 59 -12.20 0.56 21.76
CA ALA A 59 -11.17 1.10 20.86
C ALA A 59 -9.78 1.16 21.51
N TRP A 60 -9.65 0.79 22.78
CA TRP A 60 -8.37 0.83 23.47
C TRP A 60 -7.38 -0.13 22.81
N MET A 61 -6.36 0.45 22.19
CA MET A 61 -5.19 -0.26 21.72
C MET A 61 -3.99 0.21 22.52
N LEU A 62 -3.02 -0.68 22.70
CA LEU A 62 -1.75 -0.31 23.34
C LEU A 62 -1.14 0.87 22.56
N PRO A 63 -0.72 1.95 23.27
CA PRO A 63 -0.29 3.21 22.65
C PRO A 63 0.95 3.06 21.76
N THR A 64 1.68 1.96 21.91
CA THR A 64 2.71 1.56 20.95
C THR A 64 2.39 0.19 20.36
N ASN A 65 2.56 0.12 19.04
CA ASN A 65 2.56 -1.13 18.30
C ASN A 65 3.73 -2.05 18.68
N ASP A 66 4.58 -1.68 19.66
CA ASP A 66 5.77 -2.40 20.12
C ASP A 66 5.50 -3.88 20.39
N ILE A 67 4.32 -4.23 20.92
CA ILE A 67 3.96 -5.63 21.18
C ILE A 67 3.71 -6.38 19.87
N ASN A 68 3.02 -5.77 18.89
CA ASN A 68 2.81 -6.37 17.58
C ASN A 68 4.09 -6.37 16.75
N GLU A 69 4.92 -5.33 16.85
CA GLU A 69 6.24 -5.26 16.21
C GLU A 69 7.20 -6.28 16.80
N GLY A 70 7.17 -6.44 18.13
CA GLY A 70 7.90 -7.48 18.85
C GLY A 70 7.42 -8.88 18.48
N ALA A 71 6.11 -9.08 18.34
CA ALA A 71 5.53 -10.34 17.87
C ALA A 71 5.90 -10.65 16.42
N LEU A 72 5.89 -9.64 15.54
CA LEU A 72 6.33 -9.80 14.15
C LEU A 72 7.84 -10.07 14.08
N GLY A 73 8.63 -9.39 14.90
CA GLY A 73 10.07 -9.60 15.01
C GLY A 73 10.40 -11.01 15.48
N SER A 74 9.74 -11.50 16.54
CA SER A 74 9.93 -12.86 17.06
C SER A 74 9.48 -13.91 16.04
N PHE A 75 8.34 -13.70 15.37
CA PHE A 75 7.87 -14.54 14.27
C PHE A 75 8.93 -14.67 13.17
N ARG A 76 9.49 -13.55 12.70
CA ARG A 76 10.52 -13.55 11.65
C ARG A 76 11.76 -14.35 12.07
N VAL A 77 12.26 -14.11 13.28
CA VAL A 77 13.43 -14.85 13.80
C VAL A 77 13.15 -16.35 13.89
N MET A 78 11.94 -16.72 14.32
CA MET A 78 11.53 -18.11 14.43
C MET A 78 11.46 -18.80 13.06
N MET A 79 10.82 -18.16 12.08
CA MET A 79 10.74 -18.70 10.72
C MET A 79 12.10 -18.80 10.03
N CYS A 80 13.05 -17.89 10.34
CA CYS A 80 14.42 -18.03 9.88
C CYS A 80 15.14 -19.25 10.48
N ARG A 81 14.88 -19.58 11.76
CA ARG A 81 15.50 -20.73 12.44
C ARG A 81 14.83 -22.05 12.09
N GLN A 82 13.52 -22.03 11.87
CA GLN A 82 12.68 -23.19 11.63
C GLN A 82 11.77 -22.94 10.41
N PRO A 83 12.32 -22.98 9.18
CA PRO A 83 11.57 -22.62 7.98
C PRO A 83 10.48 -23.63 7.61
N GLN A 84 10.53 -24.84 8.16
CA GLN A 84 9.52 -25.88 7.96
C GLN A 84 8.36 -25.78 8.97
N LEU A 85 8.40 -24.83 9.91
CA LEU A 85 7.36 -24.66 10.90
C LEU A 85 6.12 -24.06 10.25
N SER A 86 4.95 -24.69 10.43
CA SER A 86 3.71 -24.12 9.95
C SER A 86 3.28 -22.91 10.79
N LEU A 87 2.49 -22.02 10.19
CA LEU A 87 1.92 -20.86 10.89
C LEU A 87 1.05 -21.29 12.08
N SER A 88 0.33 -22.41 11.96
CA SER A 88 -0.49 -22.96 13.04
C SER A 88 0.34 -23.34 14.25
N VAL A 89 1.43 -24.07 14.02
CA VAL A 89 2.33 -24.50 15.10
C VAL A 89 3.01 -23.29 15.73
N GLN A 90 3.41 -22.30 14.94
CA GLN A 90 3.96 -21.06 15.49
C GLN A 90 2.95 -20.30 16.36
N ASN A 91 1.70 -20.15 15.91
CA ASN A 91 0.64 -19.52 16.69
C ASN A 91 0.34 -20.31 17.97
N ALA A 92 0.28 -21.65 17.88
CA ALA A 92 0.08 -22.53 19.04
C ALA A 92 1.23 -22.39 20.05
N GLN A 93 2.48 -22.32 19.61
CA GLN A 93 3.62 -22.09 20.49
C GLN A 93 3.57 -20.71 21.14
N ALA A 94 3.24 -19.66 20.37
CA ALA A 94 3.08 -18.31 20.91
C ALA A 94 1.99 -18.26 21.99
N MET A 95 0.84 -18.90 21.75
CA MET A 95 -0.24 -19.04 22.72
C MET A 95 0.18 -19.87 23.94
N TYR A 96 0.90 -20.98 23.74
CA TYR A 96 1.38 -21.84 24.82
C TYR A 96 2.22 -21.06 25.84
N PHE A 97 3.13 -20.21 25.36
CA PHE A 97 3.94 -19.37 26.23
C PHE A 97 3.15 -18.20 26.82
N ARG A 98 2.31 -17.53 26.02
CA ARG A 98 1.55 -16.35 26.46
C ARG A 98 0.49 -16.66 27.51
N ASN A 99 -0.18 -17.81 27.39
CA ASN A 99 -1.27 -18.21 28.29
C ASN A 99 -0.77 -19.06 29.47
N GLU A 100 0.55 -19.20 29.63
CA GLU A 100 1.16 -20.06 30.65
C GLU A 100 0.60 -21.49 30.66
N THR A 101 0.27 -22.01 29.47
CA THR A 101 -0.37 -23.32 29.30
C THR A 101 0.44 -24.44 29.96
N GLN A 102 1.76 -24.28 30.09
CA GLN A 102 2.61 -25.19 30.85
C GLN A 102 2.23 -25.29 32.33
N ALA A 103 1.96 -24.16 33.00
CA ALA A 103 1.58 -24.14 34.40
C ALA A 103 0.21 -24.79 34.59
N PHE A 104 -0.74 -24.48 33.69
CA PHE A 104 -2.04 -25.13 33.63
C PHE A 104 -1.91 -26.65 33.48
N MET A 105 -1.16 -27.13 32.49
CA MET A 105 -0.95 -28.57 32.28
C MET A 105 -0.35 -29.24 33.52
N LYS A 106 0.66 -28.63 34.16
CA LYS A 106 1.26 -29.19 35.38
C LYS A 106 0.28 -29.29 36.55
N GLN A 107 -0.65 -28.35 36.66
CA GLN A 107 -1.61 -28.30 37.76
C GLN A 107 -2.78 -29.27 37.55
N TYR A 108 -3.28 -29.38 36.32
CA TYR A 108 -4.53 -30.07 36.03
C TYR A 108 -4.33 -31.46 35.40
N PHE A 109 -3.21 -31.73 34.73
CA PHE A 109 -2.97 -33.03 34.09
C PHE A 109 -2.25 -33.93 35.07
N VAL A 110 -3.04 -34.48 35.98
CA VAL A 110 -2.57 -35.38 37.03
C VAL A 110 -2.48 -36.80 36.50
N LYS A 111 -3.29 -37.15 35.49
CA LYS A 111 -3.43 -38.50 34.99
C LYS A 111 -2.82 -38.65 33.58
N PRO A 112 -2.23 -39.80 33.25
CA PRO A 112 -1.67 -40.04 31.92
C PRO A 112 -2.74 -40.03 30.83
N GLU A 113 -4.00 -40.31 31.17
CA GLU A 113 -5.13 -40.28 30.23
C GLU A 113 -5.42 -38.86 29.69
N ASP A 114 -5.16 -37.81 30.49
CA ASP A 114 -5.38 -36.41 30.10
C ASP A 114 -4.47 -36.03 28.91
N LEU A 115 -3.22 -36.52 28.95
CA LEU A 115 -2.25 -36.33 27.85
C LEU A 115 -2.60 -37.19 26.64
N GLN A 116 -3.08 -38.41 26.84
CA GLN A 116 -3.49 -39.29 25.74
C GLN A 116 -4.66 -38.70 24.95
N PHE A 117 -5.64 -38.10 25.65
CA PHE A 117 -6.77 -37.41 25.04
C PHE A 117 -6.31 -36.21 24.19
N LEU A 118 -5.39 -35.41 24.69
CA LEU A 118 -4.85 -34.28 23.92
C LEU A 118 -4.05 -34.73 22.70
N CYS A 119 -3.27 -35.80 22.84
CA CYS A 119 -2.62 -36.43 21.70
C CYS A 119 -3.67 -36.85 20.67
N SER A 120 -4.71 -37.60 21.05
CA SER A 120 -5.74 -38.04 20.08
C SER A 120 -6.41 -36.86 19.36
N MET A 121 -6.73 -35.77 20.07
CA MET A 121 -7.26 -34.56 19.42
C MET A 121 -6.26 -33.94 18.44
N ALA A 122 -4.97 -33.89 18.78
CA ALA A 122 -3.95 -33.36 17.88
C ALA A 122 -3.86 -34.20 16.59
N TRP A 123 -3.94 -35.52 16.69
CA TRP A 123 -4.00 -36.42 15.54
C TRP A 123 -5.23 -36.13 14.66
N GLU A 124 -6.41 -35.96 15.25
CA GLU A 124 -7.66 -35.65 14.53
C GLU A 124 -7.63 -34.28 13.84
N SER A 125 -6.95 -33.29 14.44
CA SER A 125 -6.76 -31.95 13.85
C SER A 125 -5.74 -31.90 12.70
N THR A 126 -5.07 -33.02 12.39
CA THR A 126 -4.06 -33.08 11.34
C THR A 126 -4.69 -32.82 9.97
N GLY A 127 -4.21 -31.78 9.28
CA GLY A 127 -4.64 -31.45 7.91
C GLY A 127 -5.31 -30.09 7.75
N GLU A 128 -5.62 -29.36 8.83
CA GLU A 128 -6.10 -27.98 8.75
C GLU A 128 -5.10 -27.04 8.04
N ASP A 129 -3.80 -27.28 8.25
CA ASP A 129 -2.73 -26.54 7.58
C ASP A 129 -2.70 -26.81 6.08
N GLN A 130 -2.89 -28.07 5.69
CA GLN A 130 -2.97 -28.46 4.28
C GLN A 130 -4.19 -27.85 3.60
N LYS A 131 -5.34 -27.81 4.29
CA LYS A 131 -6.55 -27.13 3.78
C LYS A 131 -6.30 -25.63 3.57
N ARG A 132 -5.69 -24.96 4.54
CA ARG A 132 -5.34 -23.53 4.41
C ARG A 132 -4.35 -23.28 3.28
N GLU A 133 -3.35 -24.13 3.11
CA GLU A 133 -2.41 -24.02 1.99
C GLU A 133 -3.13 -24.18 0.64
N GLN A 134 -4.04 -25.14 0.52
CA GLN A 134 -4.85 -25.32 -0.69
C GLN A 134 -5.72 -24.09 -0.97
N GLU A 135 -6.36 -23.51 0.05
CA GLU A 135 -7.15 -22.29 -0.08
C GLU A 135 -6.31 -21.09 -0.56
N ILE A 136 -5.10 -20.93 -0.02
CA ILE A 136 -4.15 -19.88 -0.44
C ILE A 136 -3.75 -20.07 -1.90
N ILE A 137 -3.43 -21.32 -2.28
CA ILE A 137 -3.03 -21.67 -3.65
C ILE A 137 -4.19 -21.37 -4.61
N GLU A 138 -5.39 -21.85 -4.31
CA GLU A 138 -6.60 -21.65 -5.12
C GLU A 138 -6.92 -20.15 -5.29
N HIS A 139 -6.93 -19.39 -4.19
CA HIS A 139 -7.11 -17.94 -4.24
C HIS A 139 -6.02 -17.26 -5.08
N SER A 140 -4.77 -17.71 -5.00
CA SER A 140 -3.68 -17.18 -5.81
C SER A 140 -3.88 -17.44 -7.32
N HIS A 141 -4.36 -18.63 -7.68
CA HIS A 141 -4.70 -19.00 -9.06
C HIS A 141 -5.86 -18.16 -9.59
N GLN A 142 -6.92 -17.97 -8.81
CA GLN A 142 -8.05 -17.10 -9.16
C GLN A 142 -7.59 -15.67 -9.43
N ARG A 143 -6.78 -15.11 -8.53
CA ARG A 143 -6.21 -13.76 -8.68
C ARG A 143 -5.30 -13.64 -9.91
N ALA A 144 -4.55 -14.69 -10.24
CA ALA A 144 -3.74 -14.73 -11.46
C ALA A 144 -4.61 -14.74 -12.72
N ALA A 145 -5.66 -15.57 -12.75
CA ALA A 145 -6.62 -15.64 -13.86
C ALA A 145 -7.36 -14.32 -14.07
N GLU A 146 -7.81 -13.66 -13.00
CA GLU A 146 -8.43 -12.33 -13.05
C GLU A 146 -7.50 -11.29 -13.68
N LYS A 147 -6.23 -11.28 -13.26
CA LYS A 147 -5.21 -10.38 -13.79
C LYS A 147 -4.93 -10.67 -15.26
N GLU A 148 -4.86 -11.93 -15.66
CA GLU A 148 -4.64 -12.33 -17.05
C GLU A 148 -5.83 -11.93 -17.93
N ALA A 149 -7.07 -12.18 -17.49
CA ALA A 149 -8.28 -11.75 -18.19
C ALA A 149 -8.32 -10.23 -18.35
N THR A 150 -7.96 -9.49 -17.29
CA THR A 150 -7.87 -8.02 -17.34
C THR A 150 -6.79 -7.55 -18.32
N ARG A 151 -5.63 -8.23 -18.35
CA ARG A 151 -4.54 -7.94 -19.28
C ARG A 151 -4.94 -8.20 -20.73
N LYS A 152 -5.61 -9.33 -21.02
CA LYS A 152 -6.13 -9.67 -22.35
C LYS A 152 -7.14 -8.63 -22.82
N LYS A 153 -8.11 -8.22 -21.98
CA LYS A 153 -9.06 -7.15 -22.30
C LYS A 153 -8.37 -5.81 -22.58
N ARG A 154 -7.34 -5.45 -21.80
CA ARG A 154 -6.55 -4.22 -22.05
C ARG A 154 -5.77 -4.30 -23.36
N GLN A 155 -5.23 -5.47 -23.69
CA GLN A 155 -4.51 -5.69 -24.93
C GLN A 155 -5.43 -5.63 -26.16
N GLN A 156 -6.61 -6.26 -26.09
CA GLN A 156 -7.62 -6.18 -27.14
C GLN A 156 -8.06 -4.74 -27.40
N LYS A 157 -8.44 -3.99 -26.35
CA LYS A 157 -8.79 -2.57 -26.48
C LYS A 157 -7.66 -1.72 -27.04
N ARG A 158 -6.40 -2.06 -26.73
CA ARG A 158 -5.24 -1.37 -27.31
C ARG A 158 -5.10 -1.69 -28.79
N GLN A 159 -5.20 -2.97 -29.18
CA GLN A 159 -5.15 -3.40 -30.57
C GLN A 159 -6.29 -2.79 -31.41
N GLU A 160 -7.52 -2.81 -30.90
CA GLU A 160 -8.68 -2.16 -31.53
C GLU A 160 -8.43 -0.66 -31.75
N LYS A 161 -7.84 0.00 -30.74
CA LYS A 161 -7.49 1.42 -30.83
C LYS A 161 -6.37 1.67 -31.84
N ASP A 162 -5.32 0.84 -31.83
CA ASP A 162 -4.20 0.97 -32.75
C ASP A 162 -4.69 0.81 -34.21
N LEU A 163 -5.53 -0.20 -34.49
CA LEU A 163 -6.17 -0.39 -35.81
C LEU A 163 -7.06 0.80 -36.21
N TRP A 164 -7.80 1.36 -35.27
CA TRP A 164 -8.64 2.53 -35.53
C TRP A 164 -7.80 3.79 -35.83
N LEU A 165 -6.68 3.97 -35.14
CA LEU A 165 -5.74 5.08 -35.41
C LEU A 165 -5.04 4.93 -36.76
N GLU A 166 -4.72 3.70 -37.18
CA GLU A 166 -4.18 3.40 -38.51
C GLU A 166 -5.20 3.74 -39.62
N ALA A 167 -6.48 3.40 -39.41
CA ALA A 167 -7.56 3.65 -40.38
C ALA A 167 -8.00 5.12 -40.47
N LEU A 168 -7.81 5.91 -39.40
CA LEU A 168 -8.09 7.36 -39.42
C LEU A 168 -7.21 8.02 -40.49
N GLU A 169 -7.65 9.07 -41.18
CA GLU A 169 -6.78 9.85 -42.08
C GLU A 169 -5.98 10.91 -41.31
N LEU A 170 -4.74 11.18 -41.73
CA LEU A 170 -3.90 12.18 -41.06
C LEU A 170 -4.22 13.55 -41.65
N VAL A 171 -4.74 14.46 -40.83
CA VAL A 171 -5.05 15.83 -41.27
C VAL A 171 -3.83 16.71 -41.02
N LEU A 172 -3.16 17.13 -42.12
CA LEU A 172 -2.00 18.03 -42.12
C LEU A 172 -2.36 19.49 -42.41
N ASP A 173 -3.64 19.82 -42.43
CA ASP A 173 -4.16 21.16 -42.76
C ASP A 173 -4.49 21.93 -41.48
N GLU A 174 -3.72 22.98 -41.21
CA GLU A 174 -3.84 23.84 -40.01
C GLU A 174 -5.24 24.42 -39.85
N THR A 175 -5.91 24.74 -40.97
CA THR A 175 -7.23 25.39 -40.96
C THR A 175 -8.34 24.46 -40.45
N LYS A 176 -8.12 23.15 -40.48
CA LYS A 176 -9.09 22.13 -40.07
C LYS A 176 -8.98 21.73 -38.60
N VAL A 177 -7.84 22.01 -37.94
CA VAL A 177 -7.58 21.69 -36.53
C VAL A 177 -8.58 22.36 -35.56
N PRO A 178 -8.97 23.64 -35.72
CA PRO A 178 -9.97 24.27 -34.86
C PRO A 178 -11.38 23.65 -34.94
N GLY A 179 -11.69 22.99 -36.07
CA GLY A 179 -12.95 22.30 -36.32
C GLY A 179 -13.08 20.95 -35.60
N LEU A 180 -11.96 20.34 -35.20
CA LEU A 180 -11.94 19.07 -34.47
C LEU A 180 -12.39 19.26 -33.01
N LYS A 181 -13.35 18.44 -32.57
CA LYS A 181 -13.97 18.51 -31.24
C LYS A 181 -13.78 17.21 -30.46
N GLY A 182 -13.58 17.33 -29.15
CA GLY A 182 -13.66 16.22 -28.20
C GLY A 182 -12.68 15.08 -28.50
N GLU A 183 -13.23 13.92 -28.85
CA GLU A 183 -12.46 12.69 -29.08
C GLU A 183 -11.64 12.76 -30.37
N ALA A 184 -12.23 13.25 -31.46
CA ALA A 184 -11.55 13.37 -32.76
C ALA A 184 -10.25 14.19 -32.69
N LEU A 185 -10.21 15.24 -31.84
CA LEU A 185 -8.99 16.02 -31.60
C LEU A 185 -7.91 15.19 -30.87
N LYS A 186 -8.32 14.38 -29.88
CA LYS A 186 -7.40 13.54 -29.12
C LYS A 186 -6.91 12.35 -29.94
N ASP A 187 -7.73 11.82 -30.83
CA ASP A 187 -7.34 10.72 -31.72
C ASP A 187 -6.36 11.20 -32.78
N MET A 188 -6.54 12.43 -33.28
CA MET A 188 -5.54 13.08 -34.11
C MET A 188 -4.21 13.25 -33.36
N LEU A 189 -4.24 13.70 -32.10
CA LEU A 189 -3.03 13.77 -31.26
C LEU A 189 -2.33 12.41 -31.09
N ASP A 190 -3.08 11.34 -30.84
CA ASP A 190 -2.52 10.00 -30.70
C ASP A 190 -1.98 9.47 -32.04
N LYS A 191 -2.64 9.79 -33.16
CA LYS A 191 -2.17 9.43 -34.50
C LYS A 191 -0.86 10.14 -34.85
N PHE A 192 -0.75 11.45 -34.59
CA PHE A 192 0.49 12.21 -34.80
C PHE A 192 1.66 11.60 -34.00
N LYS A 193 1.40 11.14 -32.77
CA LYS A 193 2.40 10.43 -31.96
C LYS A 193 2.75 9.05 -32.50
N ALA A 194 1.78 8.31 -33.03
CA ALA A 194 2.00 6.98 -33.61
C ALA A 194 2.85 7.03 -34.89
N VAL A 195 2.66 8.06 -35.72
CA VAL A 195 3.39 8.25 -37.00
C VAL A 195 4.82 8.79 -36.76
N GLY A 196 5.14 9.24 -35.54
CA GLY A 196 6.46 9.79 -35.22
C GLY A 196 6.70 11.21 -35.76
N ALA A 197 5.63 11.99 -35.95
CA ALA A 197 5.72 13.40 -36.32
C ALA A 197 6.44 14.22 -35.21
N PRO A 198 7.00 15.41 -35.53
CA PRO A 198 7.68 16.27 -34.56
C PRO A 198 6.83 16.45 -33.30
N ASP A 199 7.42 16.11 -32.15
CA ASP A 199 6.66 15.91 -30.91
C ASP A 199 5.81 17.16 -30.59
N PRO A 200 4.48 17.03 -30.45
CA PRO A 200 3.58 18.13 -30.07
C PRO A 200 3.84 18.70 -28.65
N GLY A 201 5.00 18.40 -28.05
CA GLY A 201 5.36 18.76 -26.69
C GLY A 201 4.73 17.82 -25.65
N ASN A 202 4.89 18.15 -24.36
CA ASN A 202 4.45 17.32 -23.23
C ASN A 202 2.92 17.35 -22.99
N VAL A 203 2.14 17.25 -24.07
CA VAL A 203 0.68 17.30 -24.08
C VAL A 203 0.12 15.88 -24.15
N ASN A 204 -0.95 15.59 -23.39
CA ASN A 204 -1.60 14.29 -23.37
C ASN A 204 -3.13 14.43 -23.52
N ARG A 205 -3.85 13.30 -23.64
CA ARG A 205 -5.33 13.29 -23.80
C ARG A 205 -6.11 13.99 -22.66
N ARG A 206 -5.48 14.23 -21.50
CA ARG A 206 -6.07 14.92 -20.34
C ARG A 206 -5.72 16.41 -20.30
N SER A 207 -4.81 16.88 -21.15
CA SER A 207 -4.48 18.29 -21.27
C SER A 207 -5.68 19.11 -21.73
N LYS A 208 -5.68 20.41 -21.42
CA LYS A 208 -6.74 21.33 -21.85
C LYS A 208 -6.83 21.33 -23.38
N VAL A 209 -8.06 21.38 -23.90
CA VAL A 209 -8.36 21.34 -25.35
C VAL A 209 -7.56 22.39 -26.14
N GLY A 210 -7.41 23.60 -25.61
CA GLY A 210 -6.61 24.66 -26.23
C GLY A 210 -5.15 24.26 -26.43
N ALA A 211 -4.51 23.70 -25.39
CA ALA A 211 -3.13 23.25 -25.45
C ALA A 211 -2.93 22.09 -26.45
N ILE A 212 -3.93 21.21 -26.63
CA ILE A 212 -3.88 20.15 -27.65
C ILE A 212 -3.92 20.74 -29.06
N ARG A 213 -4.73 21.78 -29.29
CA ARG A 213 -4.84 22.43 -30.60
C ARG A 213 -3.57 23.16 -30.99
N GLU A 214 -3.03 23.97 -30.08
CA GLU A 214 -1.77 24.69 -30.28
C GLU A 214 -0.63 23.71 -30.59
N ALA A 215 -0.54 22.63 -29.81
CA ALA A 215 0.44 21.58 -30.00
C ALA A 215 0.34 20.88 -31.36
N LEU A 216 -0.87 20.61 -31.85
CA LEU A 216 -1.10 20.03 -33.17
C LEU A 216 -0.74 21.01 -34.30
N ILE A 217 -1.09 22.29 -34.17
CA ILE A 217 -0.72 23.32 -35.17
C ILE A 217 0.80 23.42 -35.28
N VAL A 218 1.50 23.53 -34.15
CA VAL A 218 2.98 23.59 -34.12
C VAL A 218 3.61 22.31 -34.68
N ALA A 219 3.00 21.15 -34.44
CA ALA A 219 3.50 19.89 -34.99
C ALA A 219 3.31 19.81 -36.51
N ILE A 220 2.19 20.34 -37.03
CA ILE A 220 1.92 20.44 -38.47
C ILE A 220 2.89 21.42 -39.14
N GLU A 221 3.09 22.61 -38.56
CA GLU A 221 4.03 23.63 -39.05
C GLU A 221 5.46 23.09 -39.17
N LYS A 222 5.87 22.20 -38.25
CA LYS A 222 7.20 21.56 -38.27
C LYS A 222 7.29 20.37 -39.21
N TYR A 223 6.16 19.80 -39.60
CA TYR A 223 6.09 18.63 -40.49
C TYR A 223 6.13 19.05 -41.97
N ASN A 224 5.61 20.25 -42.27
CA ASN A 224 5.72 20.91 -43.58
C ASN A 224 7.08 21.61 -43.76
#